data_AF-A0A3B8Z9G6-F1
#
_entry.id   AF-A0A3B8Z9G6-F1
#
_cell.length_a   1.000
_cell.length_b   1.000
_cell.length_c   1.000
_cell.angle_alpha   90.00
_cell.angle_beta   90.00
_cell.angle_gamma   90.00
#
_symmetry.space_group_name_H-M   'P 1'
#
loop_
_entity.id
_entity.type
_entity.pdbx_description
1 polymer ?
#
loop_
_entity_poly.entity_id
_entity_poly.type
_entity_poly.pdbx_seq_one_letter_code
_entity_poly.pdbx_strand_id
1 'polypeptide(L)'
;SARLKTFIKKEIKADAEKFGDERRTEIVERSEAKAFSETQLLTTEPVTIVLSEKGWMRSAKGHDVDPPSLQYKSGDGFKIAVRGKSNQMAVFLDSTGRAYTLAAHSLPSARGQGEPVSGRVNPPPSATFEGVVIGDDDRDILLASDAGYGFIAKMGDLVSKNKSGKAILKCSKNSKVLPACMVVDHGKDLIVAVSNEGRMLVFPIRDLSRLAKGKGNKIIGIPRARVAERVEFVAALAVLSPEDTLVVHAGRRHHNLKPSDLEHYRGERGRRGNKLPQGFRNVTRVEVLQKVEEKEKAE
;
A
#
# COMPACT_ATOMS: atom_id res chain seq x y z
N SER A 1 3.44 -40.07 -57.43
CA SER A 1 3.78 -41.49 -57.13
C SER A 1 3.90 -41.69 -55.63
N ALA A 2 3.03 -42.53 -55.04
CA ALA A 2 3.09 -42.85 -53.60
C ALA A 2 4.42 -43.55 -53.22
N ARG A 3 4.96 -44.37 -54.12
CA ARG A 3 6.24 -45.09 -53.93
C ARG A 3 7.44 -44.17 -53.73
N LEU A 4 7.49 -43.05 -54.44
CA LEU A 4 8.59 -42.08 -54.30
C LEU A 4 8.58 -41.40 -52.93
N LYS A 5 7.38 -41.00 -52.43
CA LYS A 5 7.24 -40.44 -51.08
C LYS A 5 7.64 -41.44 -49.99
N THR A 6 7.32 -42.72 -50.19
CA THR A 6 7.74 -43.79 -49.26
C THR A 6 9.24 -44.00 -49.26
N PHE A 7 9.89 -43.93 -50.43
CA PHE A 7 11.34 -44.02 -50.55
C PHE A 7 12.03 -42.86 -49.83
N ILE A 8 11.63 -41.62 -50.12
CA ILE A 8 12.16 -40.40 -49.46
C ILE A 8 11.99 -40.46 -47.94
N LYS A 9 10.84 -40.93 -47.44
CA LYS A 9 10.60 -41.07 -46.00
C LYS A 9 11.54 -42.11 -45.34
N LYS A 10 11.91 -43.17 -46.07
CA LYS A 10 12.85 -44.18 -45.56
C LYS A 10 14.27 -43.62 -45.49
N GLU A 11 14.70 -42.89 -46.50
CA GLU A 11 16.02 -42.23 -46.50
C GLU A 11 16.13 -41.23 -45.35
N ILE A 12 15.16 -40.31 -45.18
CA ILE A 12 15.17 -39.32 -44.09
C ILE A 12 15.23 -39.98 -42.70
N LYS A 13 14.55 -41.13 -42.51
CA LYS A 13 14.60 -41.86 -41.25
C LYS A 13 15.95 -42.54 -41.01
N ALA A 14 16.51 -43.17 -42.04
CA ALA A 14 17.82 -43.82 -41.94
C ALA A 14 18.92 -42.78 -41.65
N ASP A 15 18.84 -41.60 -42.27
CA ASP A 15 19.77 -40.50 -42.03
C ASP A 15 19.60 -39.90 -40.62
N ALA A 16 18.36 -39.76 -40.14
CA ALA A 16 18.09 -39.31 -38.79
C ALA A 16 18.62 -40.27 -37.71
N GLU A 17 18.62 -41.58 -37.95
CA GLU A 17 19.21 -42.57 -37.03
C GLU A 17 20.73 -42.59 -37.09
N LYS A 18 21.32 -42.43 -38.28
CA LYS A 18 22.77 -42.50 -38.47
C LYS A 18 23.51 -41.24 -38.02
N PHE A 19 22.88 -40.08 -38.17
CA PHE A 19 23.51 -38.78 -37.94
C PHE A 19 22.79 -37.92 -36.90
N GLY A 20 21.67 -38.38 -36.34
CA GLY A 20 20.97 -37.67 -35.28
C GLY A 20 21.72 -37.73 -33.95
N ASP A 21 21.73 -36.61 -33.24
CA ASP A 21 22.16 -36.53 -31.84
C ASP A 21 21.03 -35.97 -30.96
N GLU A 22 21.14 -36.19 -29.65
CA GLU A 22 20.23 -35.56 -28.69
C GLU A 22 20.42 -34.05 -28.70
N ARG A 23 19.31 -33.32 -28.48
CA ARG A 23 19.34 -31.87 -28.42
C ARG A 23 20.21 -31.42 -27.26
N ARG A 24 21.27 -30.68 -27.57
CA ARG A 24 22.23 -30.18 -26.58
C ARG A 24 21.76 -28.95 -25.79
N THR A 25 20.71 -28.28 -26.26
CA THR A 25 20.20 -27.04 -25.67
C THR A 25 18.78 -27.19 -25.17
N GLU A 26 18.52 -26.71 -23.96
CA GLU A 26 17.18 -26.61 -23.40
C GLU A 26 16.48 -25.36 -23.93
N ILE A 27 15.18 -25.50 -24.24
CA ILE A 27 14.33 -24.35 -24.53
C ILE A 27 13.80 -23.86 -23.18
N VAL A 28 14.38 -22.78 -22.68
CA VAL A 28 13.97 -22.13 -21.43
C VAL A 28 13.28 -20.81 -21.78
N GLU A 29 12.02 -20.68 -21.40
CA GLU A 29 11.32 -19.40 -21.46
C GLU A 29 11.89 -18.48 -20.37
N ARG A 30 12.54 -17.38 -20.78
CA ARG A 30 13.05 -16.35 -19.89
C ARG A 30 12.36 -15.03 -20.21
N SER A 31 12.19 -14.19 -19.20
CA SER A 31 11.81 -12.81 -19.42
C SER A 31 12.88 -12.09 -20.24
N GLU A 32 12.46 -11.17 -21.12
CA GLU A 32 13.39 -10.35 -21.91
C GLU A 32 14.37 -9.60 -20.98
N ALA A 33 15.65 -9.63 -21.34
CA ALA A 33 16.67 -8.88 -20.63
C ALA A 33 16.40 -7.38 -20.76
N LYS A 34 16.16 -6.72 -19.63
CA LYS A 34 16.01 -5.26 -19.55
C LYS A 34 17.31 -4.64 -19.07
N ALA A 35 17.74 -3.56 -19.72
CA ALA A 35 18.88 -2.78 -19.26
C ALA A 35 18.59 -2.20 -17.86
N PHE A 36 19.56 -2.32 -16.95
CA PHE A 36 19.45 -1.72 -15.61
C PHE A 36 19.48 -0.19 -15.71
N SER A 37 18.63 0.49 -14.95
CA SER A 37 18.69 1.95 -14.82
C SER A 37 19.81 2.37 -13.86
N GLU A 38 20.34 3.59 -13.99
CA GLU A 38 21.35 4.14 -13.05
C GLU A 38 20.92 4.04 -11.57
N THR A 39 19.62 4.16 -11.30
CA THR A 39 19.04 3.99 -9.96
C THR A 39 19.12 2.57 -9.40
N GLN A 40 19.17 1.54 -10.26
CA GLN A 40 19.34 0.15 -9.85
C GLN A 40 20.81 -0.20 -9.56
N LEU A 41 21.74 0.62 -10.04
CA LEU A 41 23.18 0.49 -9.75
C LEU A 41 23.57 1.12 -8.40
N LEU A 42 22.71 1.96 -7.82
CA LEU A 42 22.95 2.56 -6.50
C LEU A 42 22.90 1.51 -5.39
N THR A 43 23.83 1.61 -4.43
CA THR A 43 23.83 0.79 -3.22
C THR A 43 22.50 0.90 -2.50
N THR A 44 21.85 -0.24 -2.34
CA THR A 44 20.52 -0.34 -1.76
C THR A 44 20.64 -0.56 -0.26
N GLU A 45 20.32 0.47 0.53
CA GLU A 45 20.28 0.41 1.99
C GLU A 45 18.83 0.34 2.48
N PRO A 46 18.53 -0.42 3.55
CA PRO A 46 17.23 -0.36 4.21
C PRO A 46 17.06 1.01 4.86
N VAL A 47 15.92 1.64 4.63
CA VAL A 47 15.59 2.96 5.20
C VAL A 47 14.18 2.97 5.78
N THR A 48 14.01 3.76 6.84
CA THR A 48 12.71 4.06 7.44
C THR A 48 12.41 5.53 7.25
N ILE A 49 11.38 5.83 6.47
CA ILE A 49 10.91 7.20 6.23
C ILE A 49 9.90 7.54 7.30
N VAL A 50 10.08 8.70 7.94
CA VAL A 50 9.22 9.19 9.01
C VAL A 50 8.60 10.51 8.57
N LEU A 51 7.28 10.62 8.74
CA LEU A 51 6.50 11.83 8.53
C LEU A 51 5.92 12.29 9.87
N SER A 52 6.05 13.58 10.17
CA SER A 52 5.49 14.20 11.38
C SER A 52 4.07 14.71 11.18
N GLU A 53 3.40 15.07 12.27
CA GLU A 53 2.07 15.67 12.26
C GLU A 53 2.02 17.00 11.50
N LYS A 54 3.08 17.81 11.61
CA LYS A 54 3.24 19.08 10.88
C LYS A 54 3.85 18.92 9.47
N GLY A 55 3.99 17.70 8.96
CA GLY A 55 4.46 17.46 7.60
C GLY A 55 5.96 17.63 7.41
N TRP A 56 6.76 17.32 8.44
CA TRP A 56 8.22 17.20 8.34
C TRP A 56 8.59 15.77 7.96
N MET A 57 9.55 15.60 7.05
CA MET A 57 10.03 14.30 6.61
C MET A 57 11.50 14.10 6.95
N ARG A 58 11.87 12.86 7.22
CA ARG A 58 13.25 12.39 7.41
C ARG A 58 13.38 10.92 7.06
N SER A 59 14.61 10.51 6.80
CA SER A 59 14.98 9.12 6.51
C SER A 59 15.99 8.64 7.55
N ALA A 60 15.64 7.57 8.25
CA ALA A 60 16.50 6.86 9.17
C ALA A 60 17.11 5.64 8.46
N LYS A 61 18.38 5.34 8.75
CA LYS A 61 19.02 4.13 8.24
C LYS A 61 18.56 2.92 9.03
N GLY A 62 18.28 1.82 8.36
CA GLY A 62 17.77 0.58 8.96
C GLY A 62 16.26 0.58 9.22
N HIS A 63 15.74 -0.59 9.58
CA HIS A 63 14.33 -0.79 9.95
C HIS A 63 14.11 -0.85 11.47
N ASP A 64 15.18 -0.97 12.26
CA ASP A 64 15.20 -1.10 13.72
C ASP A 64 15.12 0.24 14.46
N VAL A 65 14.56 1.25 13.80
CA VAL A 65 14.37 2.59 14.37
C VAL A 65 12.98 2.63 15.00
N ASP A 66 12.86 3.28 16.15
CA ASP A 66 11.58 3.58 16.79
C ASP A 66 11.14 5.01 16.44
N PRO A 67 10.23 5.22 15.46
CA PRO A 67 9.91 6.55 14.97
C PRO A 67 9.20 7.47 16.00
N PRO A 68 8.29 6.97 16.87
CA PRO A 68 7.71 7.76 17.96
C PRO A 68 8.71 8.41 18.92
N SER A 69 9.85 7.78 19.22
CA SER A 69 10.84 8.28 20.18
C SER A 69 11.87 9.26 19.59
N LEU A 70 11.83 9.51 18.28
CA LEU A 70 12.70 10.49 17.63
C LEU A 70 12.46 11.92 18.15
N GLN A 71 13.46 12.80 18.02
CA GLN A 71 13.31 14.20 18.40
C GLN A 71 12.43 14.96 17.38
N TYR A 72 11.38 15.63 17.84
CA TYR A 72 10.50 16.47 17.01
C TYR A 72 10.63 17.94 17.39
N LYS A 73 10.15 18.82 16.52
CA LYS A 73 10.03 20.25 16.85
C LYS A 73 8.99 20.49 17.93
N SER A 74 9.08 21.61 18.63
CA SER A 74 8.11 22.00 19.66
C SER A 74 6.68 22.02 19.09
N GLY A 75 5.80 21.25 19.72
CA GLY A 75 4.40 21.07 19.30
C GLY A 75 4.23 20.29 18.00
N ASP A 76 5.23 19.53 17.55
CA ASP A 76 5.12 18.53 16.49
C ASP A 76 5.26 17.12 17.09
N GLY A 77 4.84 16.10 16.35
CA GLY A 77 4.81 14.72 16.82
C GLY A 77 4.92 13.71 15.69
N PHE A 78 5.02 12.44 16.08
CA PHE A 78 5.01 11.32 15.14
C PHE A 78 3.63 11.17 14.49
N LYS A 79 3.59 10.99 13.16
CA LYS A 79 2.36 10.67 12.43
C LYS A 79 2.39 9.28 11.82
N ILE A 80 3.38 9.01 10.97
CA ILE A 80 3.50 7.75 10.24
C ILE A 80 4.96 7.47 9.89
N ALA A 81 5.31 6.18 9.83
CA ALA A 81 6.58 5.74 9.28
C ALA A 81 6.36 4.57 8.33
N VAL A 82 7.20 4.49 7.30
CA VAL A 82 7.20 3.42 6.32
C VAL A 82 8.62 2.92 6.08
N ARG A 83 8.74 1.61 5.88
CA ARG A 83 10.02 0.93 5.66
C ARG A 83 10.17 0.61 4.19
N GLY A 84 11.35 0.88 3.64
CA GLY A 84 11.67 0.62 2.25
C GLY A 84 13.17 0.58 2.01
N LYS A 85 13.55 0.86 0.76
CA LYS A 85 14.93 0.86 0.28
C LYS A 85 15.35 2.24 -0.21
N SER A 86 16.63 2.59 -0.07
CA SER A 86 17.18 3.91 -0.43
C SER A 86 17.04 4.29 -1.91
N ASN A 87 17.03 3.29 -2.80
CA ASN A 87 16.86 3.46 -4.25
C ASN A 87 15.40 3.58 -4.70
N GLN A 88 14.43 3.36 -3.81
CA GLN A 88 13.01 3.49 -4.10
C GLN A 88 12.54 4.95 -4.00
N MET A 89 11.37 5.17 -4.60
CA MET A 89 10.68 6.46 -4.55
C MET A 89 9.72 6.49 -3.36
N ALA A 90 9.84 7.52 -2.53
CA ALA A 90 8.90 7.82 -1.46
C ALA A 90 7.78 8.69 -2.03
N VAL A 91 6.54 8.28 -1.82
CA VAL A 91 5.36 9.01 -2.29
C VAL A 91 4.59 9.55 -1.10
N PHE A 92 4.45 10.87 -1.04
CA PHE A 92 3.70 11.59 -0.02
C PHE A 92 2.31 11.94 -0.53
N LEU A 93 1.29 11.75 0.30
CA LEU A 93 -0.11 12.07 0.00
C LEU A 93 -0.53 13.29 0.82
N ASP A 94 -1.14 14.27 0.16
CA ASP A 94 -1.74 15.42 0.84
C ASP A 94 -3.23 15.18 1.17
N SER A 95 -3.82 16.08 1.96
CA SER A 95 -5.22 16.05 2.35
C SER A 95 -6.20 16.33 1.22
N THR A 96 -5.73 16.85 0.08
CA THR A 96 -6.54 17.14 -1.11
C THR A 96 -6.59 15.96 -2.09
N GLY A 97 -5.78 14.92 -1.86
CA GLY A 97 -5.72 13.71 -2.69
C GLY A 97 -4.66 13.76 -3.79
N ARG A 98 -3.65 14.62 -3.63
CA ARG A 98 -2.49 14.67 -4.52
C ARG A 98 -1.34 13.84 -3.96
N ALA A 99 -0.62 13.19 -4.87
CA ALA A 99 0.58 12.43 -4.60
C ALA A 99 1.82 13.19 -5.09
N TYR A 100 2.89 13.14 -4.30
CA TYR A 100 4.17 13.80 -4.55
C TYR A 100 5.30 12.80 -4.40
N THR A 101 6.26 12.81 -5.30
CA THR A 101 7.34 11.82 -5.30
C THR A 101 8.67 12.47 -4.97
N LEU A 102 9.40 11.85 -4.04
CA LEU A 102 10.76 12.23 -3.66
C LEU A 102 11.62 10.97 -3.56
N ALA A 103 12.87 11.05 -4.00
CA ALA A 103 13.77 9.91 -3.91
C ALA A 103 14.19 9.66 -2.45
N ALA A 104 14.10 8.41 -1.97
CA ALA A 104 14.31 8.10 -0.56
C ALA A 104 15.73 8.44 -0.07
N HIS A 105 16.75 8.22 -0.90
CA HIS A 105 18.14 8.59 -0.60
C HIS A 105 18.38 10.11 -0.50
N SER A 106 17.51 10.93 -1.10
CA SER A 106 17.65 12.39 -1.07
C SER A 106 17.09 13.03 0.19
N LEU A 107 16.36 12.27 1.02
CA LEU A 107 15.70 12.76 2.23
C LEU A 107 16.72 13.05 3.34
N PRO A 108 16.43 14.01 4.24
CA PRO A 108 17.35 14.38 5.30
C PRO A 108 17.48 13.26 6.34
N SER A 109 18.65 13.16 6.98
CA SER A 109 18.92 12.14 8.00
C SER A 109 18.03 12.31 9.23
N ALA A 110 17.64 11.18 9.84
CA ALA A 110 16.89 11.15 11.10
C ALA A 110 17.66 11.62 12.34
N ARG A 111 18.97 11.89 12.23
CA ARG A 111 19.74 12.52 13.33
C ARG A 111 19.24 13.94 13.65
N GLY A 112 18.70 14.64 12.65
CA GLY A 112 18.08 15.95 12.82
C GLY A 112 16.56 15.87 12.96
N GLN A 113 15.94 17.04 13.00
CA GLN A 113 14.48 17.18 13.02
C GLN A 113 13.82 16.98 11.65
N GLY A 114 14.61 16.75 10.59
CA GLY A 114 14.14 16.61 9.22
C GLY A 114 13.96 17.95 8.51
N GLU A 115 13.13 17.97 7.47
CA GLU A 115 12.77 19.17 6.72
C GLU A 115 11.29 19.13 6.34
N PRO A 116 10.62 20.27 6.09
CA PRO A 116 9.23 20.28 5.67
C PRO A 116 9.07 19.70 4.25
N VAL A 117 8.09 18.83 4.05
CA VAL A 117 7.80 18.25 2.71
C VAL A 117 7.48 19.37 1.70
N SER A 118 6.74 20.40 2.13
CA SER A 118 6.42 21.60 1.34
C SER A 118 7.65 22.41 0.90
N GLY A 119 8.83 22.18 1.48
CA GLY A 119 10.08 22.77 1.00
C GLY A 119 10.56 22.18 -0.33
N ARG A 120 10.14 20.94 -0.66
CA ARG A 120 10.54 20.25 -1.90
C ARG A 120 9.45 20.18 -2.96
N VAL A 121 8.19 20.32 -2.55
CA VAL A 121 7.01 20.15 -3.42
C VAL A 121 6.06 21.32 -3.24
N ASN A 122 5.18 21.55 -4.22
CA ASN A 122 4.26 22.69 -4.26
C ASN A 122 2.82 22.21 -4.00
N PRO A 123 2.41 22.00 -2.74
CA PRO A 123 1.04 21.60 -2.44
C PRO A 123 0.08 22.80 -2.51
N PRO A 124 -1.24 22.55 -2.66
CA PRO A 124 -2.24 23.60 -2.56
C PRO A 124 -2.16 24.34 -1.21
N PRO A 125 -2.60 25.62 -1.15
CA PRO A 125 -2.64 26.35 0.11
C PRO A 125 -3.45 25.59 1.18
N SER A 126 -2.93 25.53 2.40
CA SER A 126 -3.53 24.82 3.54
C SER A 126 -3.61 23.29 3.43
N ALA A 127 -2.99 22.68 2.40
CA ALA A 127 -2.87 21.24 2.32
C ALA A 127 -1.92 20.71 3.41
N THR A 128 -2.29 19.59 4.00
CA THR A 128 -1.54 18.86 5.02
C THR A 128 -1.11 17.52 4.46
N PHE A 129 0.03 16.98 4.89
CA PHE A 129 0.48 15.67 4.44
C PHE A 129 -0.12 14.58 5.33
N GLU A 130 -0.94 13.70 4.75
CA GLU A 130 -1.73 12.70 5.46
C GLU A 130 -1.13 11.30 5.43
N GLY A 131 -0.23 11.01 4.49
CA GLY A 131 0.42 9.71 4.39
C GLY A 131 1.71 9.74 3.60
N VAL A 132 2.49 8.67 3.77
CA VAL A 132 3.66 8.37 2.96
C VAL A 132 3.66 6.87 2.67
N VAL A 133 4.09 6.49 1.47
CA VAL A 133 4.31 5.11 1.05
C VAL A 133 5.63 4.99 0.32
N ILE A 134 6.25 3.83 0.40
CA ILE A 134 7.49 3.49 -0.29
C ILE A 134 7.43 2.02 -0.69
N GLY A 135 7.94 1.71 -1.87
CA GLY A 135 7.90 0.36 -2.41
C GLY A 135 8.20 0.35 -3.90
N ASP A 136 8.12 -0.83 -4.50
CA ASP A 136 8.30 -1.05 -5.93
C ASP A 136 7.05 -0.63 -6.70
N ASP A 137 7.23 -0.19 -7.96
CA ASP A 137 6.17 0.40 -8.78
C ASP A 137 4.98 -0.54 -9.05
N ASP A 138 5.20 -1.84 -9.00
CA ASP A 138 4.21 -2.88 -9.26
C ASP A 138 3.37 -3.26 -8.04
N ARG A 139 3.75 -2.81 -6.83
CA ARG A 139 3.02 -3.08 -5.60
C ARG A 139 1.63 -2.44 -5.65
N ASP A 140 0.63 -3.25 -5.30
CA ASP A 140 -0.73 -2.78 -5.11
C ASP A 140 -0.84 -2.02 -3.77
N ILE A 141 -1.57 -0.91 -3.79
CA ILE A 141 -1.87 -0.09 -2.63
C ILE A 141 -3.35 0.26 -2.58
N LEU A 142 -3.89 0.33 -1.37
CA LEU A 142 -5.23 0.79 -1.11
C LEU A 142 -5.23 2.30 -0.83
N LEU A 143 -5.92 3.06 -1.69
CA LEU A 143 -6.16 4.48 -1.50
C LEU A 143 -7.62 4.72 -1.15
N ALA A 144 -7.86 5.54 -0.12
CA ALA A 144 -9.21 5.84 0.32
C ALA A 144 -9.33 7.23 0.94
N SER A 145 -10.56 7.73 0.94
CA SER A 145 -10.97 8.91 1.69
C SER A 145 -11.80 8.50 2.90
N ASP A 146 -11.83 9.38 3.91
CA ASP A 146 -12.65 9.18 5.11
C ASP A 146 -14.16 9.29 4.85
N ALA A 147 -14.57 9.58 3.61
CA ALA A 147 -15.94 9.46 3.13
C ALA A 147 -16.38 8.00 2.87
N GLY A 148 -15.47 7.02 3.01
CA GLY A 148 -15.75 5.61 2.74
C GLY A 148 -15.68 5.23 1.27
N TYR A 149 -14.92 5.97 0.46
CA TYR A 149 -14.67 5.68 -0.95
C TYR A 149 -13.17 5.48 -1.20
N GLY A 150 -12.82 4.51 -2.02
CA GLY A 150 -11.44 4.20 -2.37
C GLY A 150 -11.30 3.19 -3.49
N PHE A 151 -10.06 2.86 -3.83
CA PHE A 151 -9.72 1.93 -4.90
C PHE A 151 -8.31 1.38 -4.68
N ILE A 152 -8.00 0.28 -5.37
CA ILE A 152 -6.64 -0.27 -5.42
C ILE A 152 -5.90 0.41 -6.58
N ALA A 153 -4.70 0.90 -6.34
CA ALA A 153 -3.83 1.50 -7.34
C ALA A 153 -2.49 0.77 -7.34
N LYS A 154 -1.70 0.91 -8.40
CA LYS A 154 -0.29 0.53 -8.35
C LYS A 154 0.54 1.68 -7.79
N MET A 155 1.63 1.39 -7.08
CA MET A 155 2.59 2.41 -6.64
C MET A 155 3.05 3.31 -7.78
N GLY A 156 3.33 2.72 -8.95
CA GLY A 156 3.72 3.46 -10.16
C GLY A 156 2.67 4.45 -10.65
N ASP A 157 1.37 4.24 -10.36
CA ASP A 157 0.32 5.19 -10.70
C ASP A 157 0.44 6.50 -9.92
N LEU A 158 1.07 6.49 -8.75
CA LEU A 158 1.20 7.67 -7.89
C LEU A 158 2.46 8.48 -8.21
N VAL A 159 3.42 7.88 -8.92
CA VAL A 159 4.70 8.52 -9.24
C VAL A 159 4.46 9.76 -10.13
N SER A 160 5.04 10.88 -9.71
CA SER A 160 4.96 12.16 -10.39
C SER A 160 6.34 12.84 -10.40
N LYS A 161 6.79 13.24 -11.59
CA LYS A 161 8.02 14.05 -11.76
C LYS A 161 7.82 15.53 -11.45
N ASN A 162 6.57 16.00 -11.44
CA ASN A 162 6.25 17.42 -11.23
C ASN A 162 6.22 17.77 -9.74
N LYS A 163 6.81 18.91 -9.36
CA LYS A 163 6.76 19.44 -7.99
C LYS A 163 5.33 19.73 -7.51
N SER A 164 4.41 20.04 -8.41
CA SER A 164 2.99 20.21 -8.07
C SER A 164 2.27 18.89 -7.80
N GLY A 165 2.93 17.74 -7.96
CA GLY A 165 2.36 16.41 -7.75
C GLY A 165 1.30 16.02 -8.78
N LYS A 166 0.64 14.90 -8.54
CA LYS A 166 -0.43 14.32 -9.38
C LYS A 166 -1.70 14.16 -8.56
N ALA A 167 -2.83 14.59 -9.11
CA ALA A 167 -4.13 14.34 -8.49
C ALA A 167 -4.52 12.87 -8.68
N ILE A 168 -4.57 12.11 -7.59
CA ILE A 168 -4.85 10.67 -7.60
C ILE A 168 -6.21 10.36 -6.99
N LEU A 169 -6.46 10.84 -5.78
CA LEU A 169 -7.69 10.58 -5.05
C LEU A 169 -8.59 11.82 -5.08
N LYS A 170 -9.84 11.66 -5.51
CA LYS A 170 -10.83 12.74 -5.47
C LYS A 170 -11.66 12.65 -4.20
N CYS A 171 -11.37 13.52 -3.25
CA CYS A 171 -12.13 13.65 -2.01
C CYS A 171 -13.54 14.23 -2.25
N SER A 172 -14.50 13.81 -1.42
CA SER A 172 -15.82 14.46 -1.31
C SER A 172 -15.71 15.75 -0.48
N LYS A 173 -16.79 16.55 -0.43
CA LYS A 173 -16.81 17.80 0.35
C LYS A 173 -16.42 17.53 1.81
N ASN A 174 -15.43 18.26 2.31
CA ASN A 174 -14.88 18.16 3.68
C ASN A 174 -14.33 16.78 4.09
N SER A 175 -14.23 15.83 3.16
CA SER A 175 -13.57 14.54 3.44
C SER A 175 -12.06 14.67 3.26
N LYS A 176 -11.31 13.90 4.03
CA LYS A 176 -9.85 13.85 3.98
C LYS A 176 -9.36 12.53 3.40
N VAL A 177 -8.12 12.55 2.95
CA VAL A 177 -7.40 11.34 2.55
C VAL A 177 -7.04 10.53 3.79
N LEU A 178 -7.23 9.21 3.72
CA LEU A 178 -6.74 8.29 4.74
C LEU A 178 -5.30 7.86 4.39
N PRO A 179 -4.48 7.49 5.38
CA PRO A 179 -3.20 6.84 5.13
C PRO A 179 -3.38 5.66 4.17
N ALA A 180 -2.52 5.58 3.16
CA ALA A 180 -2.55 4.47 2.21
C ALA A 180 -2.10 3.17 2.90
N CYS A 181 -2.71 2.06 2.53
CA CYS A 181 -2.34 0.74 3.04
C CYS A 181 -1.66 -0.07 1.93
N MET A 182 -0.53 -0.70 2.25
CA MET A 182 0.10 -1.65 1.33
C MET A 182 -0.74 -2.91 1.22
N VAL A 183 -0.86 -3.45 0.02
CA VAL A 183 -1.49 -4.75 -0.23
C VAL A 183 -0.38 -5.79 -0.35
N VAL A 184 -0.47 -6.87 0.41
CA VAL A 184 0.52 -7.94 0.40
C VAL A 184 0.09 -9.04 -0.56
N ASP A 185 -1.13 -9.55 -0.39
CA ASP A 185 -1.71 -10.61 -1.22
C ASP A 185 -3.15 -10.23 -1.62
N HIS A 186 -3.32 -9.77 -2.86
CA HIS A 186 -4.63 -9.41 -3.40
C HIS A 186 -5.64 -10.59 -3.43
N GLY A 187 -5.17 -11.83 -3.42
CA GLY A 187 -6.03 -13.01 -3.41
C GLY A 187 -6.67 -13.31 -2.06
N LYS A 188 -5.96 -12.98 -0.96
CA LYS A 188 -6.33 -13.38 0.41
C LYS A 188 -6.63 -12.22 1.34
N ASP A 189 -6.00 -11.07 1.13
CA ASP A 189 -6.09 -9.94 2.04
C ASP A 189 -7.53 -9.43 2.19
N LEU A 190 -7.81 -8.94 3.39
CA LEU A 190 -9.09 -8.37 3.78
C LEU A 190 -8.92 -6.88 4.01
N ILE A 191 -9.90 -6.10 3.56
CA ILE A 191 -10.04 -4.69 3.94
C ILE A 191 -10.87 -4.63 5.21
N VAL A 192 -10.38 -3.87 6.19
CA VAL A 192 -11.18 -3.47 7.36
C VAL A 192 -11.34 -1.97 7.40
N ALA A 193 -12.60 -1.51 7.35
CA ALA A 193 -12.96 -0.12 7.49
C ALA A 193 -13.77 0.10 8.78
N VAL A 194 -13.37 1.10 9.56
CA VAL A 194 -14.00 1.42 10.85
C VAL A 194 -14.40 2.90 10.88
N SER A 195 -15.67 3.18 11.19
CA SER A 195 -16.15 4.56 11.38
C SER A 195 -15.80 5.09 12.77
N ASN A 196 -15.79 6.42 12.90
CA ASN A 196 -15.62 7.12 14.19
C ASN A 196 -16.75 6.82 15.20
N GLU A 197 -17.89 6.28 14.76
CA GLU A 197 -19.00 5.81 15.60
C GLU A 197 -18.94 4.31 15.89
N GLY A 198 -17.87 3.64 15.48
CA GLY A 198 -17.64 2.22 15.73
C GLY A 198 -18.49 1.29 14.89
N ARG A 199 -18.79 1.65 13.64
CA ARG A 199 -19.24 0.66 12.65
C ARG A 199 -18.03 0.08 11.93
N MET A 200 -17.96 -1.25 11.86
CA MET A 200 -16.87 -1.96 11.21
C MET A 200 -17.40 -2.86 10.10
N LEU A 201 -16.72 -2.85 8.96
CA LEU A 201 -16.98 -3.73 7.82
C LEU A 201 -15.68 -4.38 7.38
N VAL A 202 -15.72 -5.70 7.20
CA VAL A 202 -14.62 -6.52 6.70
C VAL A 202 -15.05 -7.19 5.39
N PHE A 203 -14.23 -7.10 4.35
CA PHE A 203 -14.52 -7.80 3.09
C PHE A 203 -13.22 -8.10 2.30
N PRO A 204 -13.22 -9.10 1.40
CA PRO A 204 -12.06 -9.43 0.59
C PRO A 204 -11.60 -8.27 -0.30
N ILE A 205 -10.29 -8.02 -0.37
CA ILE A 205 -9.75 -6.90 -1.14
C ILE A 205 -10.09 -6.97 -2.63
N ARG A 206 -10.19 -8.20 -3.17
CA ARG A 206 -10.58 -8.49 -4.57
C ARG A 206 -11.94 -7.92 -4.98
N ASP A 207 -12.81 -7.62 -4.02
CA ASP A 207 -14.13 -7.03 -4.29
C ASP A 207 -14.05 -5.51 -4.54
N LEU A 208 -12.89 -4.89 -4.28
CA LEU A 208 -12.61 -3.49 -4.57
C LEU A 208 -11.90 -3.33 -5.92
N SER A 209 -12.38 -2.41 -6.74
CA SER A 209 -11.86 -2.21 -8.09
C SER A 209 -10.48 -1.56 -8.11
N ARG A 210 -9.67 -1.94 -9.10
CA ARG A 210 -8.40 -1.27 -9.42
C ARG A 210 -8.64 -0.05 -10.30
N LEU A 211 -8.06 1.10 -9.95
CA LEU A 211 -8.13 2.35 -10.72
C LEU A 211 -6.80 3.09 -10.61
N ALA A 212 -6.41 3.84 -11.65
CA ALA A 212 -5.20 4.67 -11.60
C ALA A 212 -5.42 6.02 -10.88
N LYS A 213 -6.66 6.54 -10.91
CA LYS A 213 -7.07 7.79 -10.24
C LYS A 213 -8.59 7.88 -10.16
N GLY A 214 -9.11 8.70 -9.25
CA GLY A 214 -10.52 9.05 -9.17
C GLY A 214 -11.05 9.10 -7.74
N LYS A 215 -12.37 9.08 -7.60
CA LYS A 215 -13.01 9.01 -6.27
C LYS A 215 -12.96 7.60 -5.68
N GLY A 216 -12.90 6.59 -6.54
CA GLY A 216 -13.02 5.19 -6.12
C GLY A 216 -14.46 4.75 -5.87
N ASN A 217 -14.58 3.47 -5.56
CA ASN A 217 -15.83 2.80 -5.25
C ASN A 217 -16.06 2.80 -3.73
N LYS A 218 -17.31 2.61 -3.33
CA LYS A 218 -17.70 2.61 -1.91
C LYS A 218 -17.06 1.40 -1.21
N ILE A 219 -16.33 1.66 -0.12
CA ILE A 219 -15.73 0.69 0.80
C ILE A 219 -16.74 0.41 1.93
N ILE A 220 -17.16 1.45 2.64
CA ILE A 220 -18.14 1.39 3.74
C ILE A 220 -19.18 2.50 3.58
N GLY A 221 -20.43 2.21 3.94
CA GLY A 221 -21.55 3.13 3.81
C GLY A 221 -21.59 4.20 4.90
N ILE A 222 -21.06 5.38 4.58
CA ILE A 222 -21.24 6.60 5.39
C ILE A 222 -22.18 7.58 4.67
N PRO A 223 -23.24 8.10 5.32
CA PRO A 223 -24.13 9.08 4.70
C PRO A 223 -23.40 10.37 4.29
N ARG A 224 -23.62 10.82 3.04
CA ARG A 224 -22.89 11.96 2.46
C ARG A 224 -23.02 13.25 3.28
N ALA A 225 -24.21 13.53 3.81
CA ALA A 225 -24.45 14.70 4.65
C ALA A 225 -23.61 14.65 5.93
N ARG A 226 -23.56 13.50 6.60
CA ARG A 226 -22.80 13.31 7.84
C ARG A 226 -21.30 13.47 7.65
N VAL A 227 -20.74 13.00 6.52
CA VAL A 227 -19.32 13.23 6.20
C VAL A 227 -19.07 14.72 5.94
N ALA A 228 -19.95 15.38 5.17
CA ALA A 228 -19.80 16.79 4.84
C ALA A 228 -19.86 17.70 6.10
N GLU A 229 -20.67 17.32 7.07
CA GLU A 229 -20.79 17.96 8.39
C GLU A 229 -19.75 17.46 9.42
N ARG A 230 -18.86 16.53 9.03
CA ARG A 230 -17.85 15.89 9.90
C ARG A 230 -18.41 15.14 11.12
N VAL A 231 -19.69 14.73 11.07
CA VAL A 231 -20.35 13.98 12.15
C VAL A 231 -19.97 12.51 12.13
N GLU A 232 -19.99 11.88 10.96
CA GLU A 232 -19.59 10.48 10.76
C GLU A 232 -18.63 10.37 9.59
N PHE A 233 -17.52 9.67 9.79
CA PHE A 233 -16.48 9.42 8.79
C PHE A 233 -15.72 8.14 9.14
N VAL A 234 -14.95 7.61 8.18
CA VAL A 234 -14.04 6.49 8.42
C VAL A 234 -12.88 6.98 9.27
N ALA A 235 -12.78 6.48 10.50
CA ALA A 235 -11.69 6.83 11.41
C ALA A 235 -10.42 6.06 11.10
N ALA A 236 -10.56 4.82 10.62
CA ALA A 236 -9.43 3.94 10.38
C ALA A 236 -9.72 2.95 9.25
N LEU A 237 -8.66 2.62 8.50
CA LEU A 237 -8.66 1.66 7.41
C LEU A 237 -7.39 0.82 7.52
N ALA A 238 -7.52 -0.49 7.35
CA ALA A 238 -6.39 -1.41 7.35
C ALA A 238 -6.58 -2.50 6.30
N VAL A 239 -5.46 -3.08 5.89
CA VAL A 239 -5.39 -4.31 5.10
C VAL A 239 -4.70 -5.34 5.99
N LEU A 240 -5.28 -6.53 6.11
CA LEU A 240 -4.72 -7.62 6.90
C LEU A 240 -4.98 -8.98 6.26
N SER A 241 -4.13 -9.96 6.57
CA SER A 241 -4.37 -11.35 6.16
C SER A 241 -5.51 -11.96 6.98
N PRO A 242 -6.18 -13.02 6.50
CA PRO A 242 -7.22 -13.71 7.26
C PRO A 242 -6.80 -14.22 8.66
N GLU A 243 -5.51 -14.37 8.91
CA GLU A 243 -4.93 -14.94 10.12
C GLU A 243 -4.50 -13.87 11.15
N ASP A 244 -4.45 -12.62 10.74
CA ASP A 244 -3.99 -11.50 11.57
C ASP A 244 -5.00 -11.11 12.66
N THR A 245 -4.49 -10.47 13.71
CA THR A 245 -5.33 -9.91 14.78
C THR A 245 -5.43 -8.40 14.61
N LEU A 246 -6.65 -7.87 14.65
CA LEU A 246 -6.90 -6.43 14.57
C LEU A 246 -7.08 -5.84 15.97
N VAL A 247 -6.31 -4.82 16.30
CA VAL A 247 -6.46 -4.05 17.55
C VAL A 247 -7.15 -2.73 17.24
N VAL A 248 -8.33 -2.53 17.82
CA VAL A 248 -9.09 -1.28 17.68
C VAL A 248 -8.87 -0.43 18.92
N HIS A 249 -8.34 0.78 18.75
CA HIS A 249 -8.18 1.73 19.84
C HIS A 249 -9.34 2.72 19.88
N ALA A 250 -9.95 2.85 21.05
CA ALA A 250 -11.02 3.80 21.33
C ALA A 250 -10.68 4.62 22.59
N GLY A 251 -10.09 5.80 22.38
CA GLY A 251 -9.55 6.62 23.47
C GLY A 251 -8.43 5.88 24.20
N ARG A 252 -8.62 5.61 25.50
CA ARG A 252 -7.65 4.87 26.34
C ARG A 252 -7.85 3.36 26.33
N ARG A 253 -8.93 2.85 25.74
CA ARG A 253 -9.23 1.42 25.68
C ARG A 253 -8.82 0.84 24.33
N HIS A 254 -8.52 -0.45 24.31
CA HIS A 254 -8.27 -1.20 23.08
C HIS A 254 -9.06 -2.52 23.10
N HIS A 255 -9.43 -3.01 21.92
CA HIS A 255 -10.10 -4.28 21.73
C HIS A 255 -9.36 -5.11 20.70
N ASN A 256 -8.95 -6.32 21.08
CA ASN A 256 -8.26 -7.25 20.20
C ASN A 256 -9.30 -8.17 19.57
N LEU A 257 -9.40 -8.11 18.26
CA LEU A 257 -10.30 -8.91 17.44
C LEU A 257 -9.48 -9.98 16.73
N LYS A 258 -9.68 -11.23 17.14
CA LYS A 258 -9.08 -12.39 16.48
C LYS A 258 -9.80 -12.66 15.16
N PRO A 259 -9.23 -13.47 14.26
CA PRO A 259 -9.90 -13.89 13.03
C PRO A 259 -11.35 -14.38 13.21
N SER A 260 -11.63 -15.13 14.28
CA SER A 260 -12.97 -15.60 14.62
C SER A 260 -13.94 -14.46 14.96
N ASP A 261 -13.46 -13.41 15.61
CA ASP A 261 -14.27 -12.25 15.99
C ASP A 261 -14.56 -11.35 14.79
N LEU A 262 -13.62 -11.28 13.83
CA LEU A 262 -13.76 -10.53 12.58
C LEU A 262 -14.86 -11.10 11.67
N GLU A 263 -15.18 -12.39 11.80
CA GLU A 263 -16.26 -13.04 11.04
C GLU A 263 -17.61 -12.34 11.26
N HIS A 264 -17.88 -11.86 12.49
CA HIS A 264 -19.09 -11.09 12.80
C HIS A 264 -19.21 -9.80 11.98
N TYR A 265 -18.09 -9.24 11.52
CA TYR A 265 -18.05 -7.98 10.80
C TYR A 265 -17.84 -8.17 9.29
N ARG A 266 -17.77 -9.42 8.83
CA ARG A 266 -17.76 -9.72 7.40
C ARG A 266 -19.09 -9.33 6.77
N GLY A 267 -19.03 -8.75 5.57
CA GLY A 267 -20.22 -8.42 4.81
C GLY A 267 -19.90 -7.93 3.42
N GLU A 268 -20.94 -7.68 2.63
CA GLU A 268 -20.77 -7.14 1.29
C GLU A 268 -20.15 -5.73 1.32
N ARG A 269 -19.25 -5.48 0.36
CA ARG A 269 -18.63 -4.16 0.17
C ARG A 269 -19.69 -3.06 0.05
N GLY A 270 -19.47 -1.96 0.77
CA GLY A 270 -20.29 -0.75 0.69
C GLY A 270 -21.53 -0.76 1.60
N ARG A 271 -21.76 -1.83 2.37
CA ARG A 271 -22.73 -1.86 3.47
C ARG A 271 -22.28 -0.96 4.63
N ARG A 272 -23.15 -0.76 5.61
CA ARG A 272 -22.85 0.12 6.76
C ARG A 272 -21.89 -0.50 7.78
N GLY A 273 -21.65 -1.81 7.72
CA GLY A 273 -20.90 -2.53 8.75
C GLY A 273 -21.70 -2.76 10.03
N ASN A 274 -21.20 -3.66 10.87
CA ASN A 274 -21.79 -4.00 12.17
C ASN A 274 -21.18 -3.13 13.28
N LYS A 275 -21.93 -2.91 14.36
CA LYS A 275 -21.48 -2.07 15.47
C LYS A 275 -20.49 -2.82 16.34
N LEU A 276 -19.38 -2.18 16.66
CA LEU A 276 -18.48 -2.61 17.72
C LEU A 276 -19.21 -2.64 19.08
N PRO A 277 -18.71 -3.44 20.04
CA PRO A 277 -19.28 -3.53 21.37
C PRO A 277 -19.32 -2.17 22.06
N GLN A 278 -20.24 -2.01 23.01
CA GLN A 278 -20.31 -0.78 23.80
C GLN A 278 -18.96 -0.53 24.49
N GLY A 279 -18.50 0.72 24.46
CA GLY A 279 -17.18 1.12 24.97
C GLY A 279 -16.05 1.20 23.93
N PHE A 280 -16.23 0.63 22.74
CA PHE A 280 -15.24 0.68 21.64
C PHE A 280 -15.71 1.49 20.42
N ARG A 281 -16.72 2.35 20.62
CA ARG A 281 -17.39 3.07 19.51
C ARG A 281 -16.77 4.41 19.15
N ASN A 282 -15.82 4.93 19.94
CA ASN A 282 -15.09 6.17 19.66
C ASN A 282 -13.70 5.85 19.10
N VAL A 283 -13.66 5.23 17.93
CA VAL A 283 -12.42 4.69 17.35
C VAL A 283 -11.51 5.81 16.88
N THR A 284 -10.24 5.73 17.26
CA THR A 284 -9.20 6.70 16.88
C THR A 284 -8.16 6.13 15.93
N ARG A 285 -7.77 4.86 16.13
CA ARG A 285 -6.83 4.15 15.25
C ARG A 285 -7.06 2.65 15.30
N VAL A 286 -6.52 1.95 14.31
CA VAL A 286 -6.41 0.49 14.29
C VAL A 286 -4.96 0.10 14.08
N GLU A 287 -4.60 -1.05 14.61
CA GLU A 287 -3.29 -1.67 14.46
C GLU A 287 -3.48 -3.12 14.05
N VAL A 288 -2.65 -3.60 13.13
CA VAL A 288 -2.66 -4.99 12.66
C VAL A 288 -1.48 -5.69 13.30
N LEU A 289 -1.78 -6.67 14.15
CA LEU A 289 -0.78 -7.56 14.72
C LEU A 289 -0.66 -8.77 13.80
N GLN A 290 0.44 -8.79 13.04
CA GLN A 290 0.74 -9.89 12.14
C GLN A 290 1.02 -11.16 12.94
N LYS A 291 0.36 -12.25 12.56
CA LYS A 291 0.73 -13.56 13.09
C LYS A 291 2.01 -14.00 12.38
N VAL A 292 3.16 -13.73 12.99
CA VAL A 292 4.46 -14.16 12.47
C VAL A 292 4.43 -15.70 12.36
N GLU A 293 4.42 -16.22 11.14
CA GLU A 293 4.91 -17.58 10.91
C GLU A 293 6.43 -17.53 11.11
N GLU A 294 6.96 -18.24 12.10
CA GLU A 294 8.39 -18.46 12.33
C GLU A 294 9.02 -19.33 11.21
N LYS A 295 8.80 -18.99 9.95
CA LYS A 295 9.34 -19.72 8.79
C LYS A 295 10.17 -18.80 7.89
N GLU A 296 11.22 -18.19 8.44
CA GLU A 296 12.35 -17.63 7.67
C GLU A 296 13.50 -17.22 8.60
N LYS A 297 13.89 -18.13 9.52
CA LYS A 297 15.16 -18.05 10.28
C LYS A 297 15.98 -19.35 10.21
N ALA A 298 15.67 -20.21 9.26
CA ALA A 298 16.46 -21.40 8.95
C ALA A 298 16.52 -21.57 7.44
N GLU A 299 17.35 -20.75 6.80
CA GLU A 299 18.18 -21.09 5.61
C GLU A 299 19.19 -19.98 5.36
#